data_AF-A0A1I7HFJ8-F1
#
_entry.id   AF-A0A1I7HFJ8-F1
#
_cell.length_a   1.000
_cell.length_b   1.000
_cell.length_c   1.000
_cell.angle_alpha   90.00
_cell.angle_beta   90.00
_cell.angle_gamma   90.00
#
_symmetry.space_group_name_H-M   'P 1'
#
loop_
_entity.id
_entity.type
_entity.pdbx_description
1 polymer ?
#
loop_
_entity_poly.entity_id
_entity_poly.type
_entity_poly.pdbx_seq_one_letter_code
_entity_poly.pdbx_strand_id
1 'polypeptide(L)'
;MEKANGYIFNKSKITPPGGGGGYKSPTNPYNDNDVRRSVDEVLQHETLDVVYQPIVNHAEGVLFAHEALSRPRSGGQAILPDAWFRAAYACNRSAEADLLALTTSVRLLRALPHEIRSIPLFVNVMPSSLVQESFVEGIQYLFTEGLFDPRQLVIEIVEYISYDPGLLSKRMKPLTSLGVRIALDDVGAGNTSLMALLAFEPDYVKVDRAWVQGISTSCAKQRFLSRLVRFMESGNSVIAEGVDNDQDLAAIREAGVNVSQGYYWSRPLSVNDLSDLLGEIERKRAELVDCARRGNGSLTDEALLKKSQELDVLVNLYHRLLRRK
;
A
#
# COMPACT_ATOMS: atom_id res chain seq x y z
N MET A 1 29.32 46.87 -11.13
CA MET A 1 28.58 46.22 -12.24
C MET A 1 29.05 44.79 -12.35
N GLU A 2 28.10 43.88 -12.22
CA GLU A 2 28.27 42.43 -12.12
C GLU A 2 28.83 41.76 -13.38
N LYS A 3 29.44 40.59 -13.16
CA LYS A 3 29.33 39.30 -13.89
C LYS A 3 30.70 38.62 -13.99
N ALA A 4 30.86 37.31 -14.01
CA ALA A 4 30.12 36.13 -13.50
C ALA A 4 31.12 34.98 -13.72
N ASN A 5 31.35 34.14 -12.70
CA ASN A 5 32.24 32.98 -12.77
C ASN A 5 31.69 31.91 -13.73
N GLY A 6 32.49 31.54 -14.73
CA GLY A 6 32.24 30.38 -15.60
C GLY A 6 32.99 29.15 -15.09
N TYR A 7 32.26 28.18 -14.52
CA TYR A 7 32.76 26.82 -14.34
C TYR A 7 32.11 25.91 -15.38
N ILE A 8 32.96 25.37 -16.27
CA ILE A 8 32.63 24.41 -17.31
C ILE A 8 32.65 23.02 -16.68
N PHE A 9 31.49 22.36 -16.56
CA PHE A 9 31.43 20.93 -16.21
C PHE A 9 31.51 20.08 -17.48
N ASN A 10 32.60 19.33 -17.56
CA ASN A 10 32.92 18.39 -18.62
C ASN A 10 32.02 17.14 -18.51
N LYS A 11 31.25 16.84 -19.56
CA LYS A 11 30.43 15.63 -19.67
C LYS A 11 31.32 14.46 -20.10
N SER A 12 31.76 13.62 -19.16
CA SER A 12 32.32 12.31 -19.47
C SER A 12 31.69 11.22 -18.62
N LYS A 13 30.94 10.36 -19.32
CA LYS A 13 30.57 8.96 -19.04
C LYS A 13 31.01 8.40 -17.68
N ILE A 14 30.04 8.21 -16.79
CA ILE A 14 30.11 7.20 -15.72
C ILE A 14 28.86 6.35 -15.86
N THR A 15 29.01 5.15 -16.42
CA THR A 15 28.01 4.07 -16.35
C THR A 15 28.17 3.38 -14.99
N PRO A 16 27.15 3.38 -14.10
CA PRO A 16 27.20 2.59 -12.88
C PRO A 16 26.72 1.14 -13.13
N PRO A 17 27.25 0.18 -12.37
CA PRO A 17 26.99 -1.25 -12.54
C PRO A 17 25.62 -1.65 -12.00
N GLY A 18 25.01 -2.66 -12.62
CA GLY A 18 23.66 -3.12 -12.31
C GLY A 18 23.56 -4.02 -11.07
N GLY A 19 22.44 -3.87 -10.35
CA GLY A 19 21.85 -4.85 -9.43
C GLY A 19 20.43 -4.41 -9.14
N GLY A 20 19.43 -5.08 -9.74
CA GLY A 20 18.05 -4.62 -9.85
C GLY A 20 17.11 -5.35 -8.90
N GLY A 21 16.34 -4.56 -8.16
CA GLY A 21 15.13 -4.92 -7.43
C GLY A 21 14.13 -3.77 -7.34
N GLY A 22 14.57 -2.53 -7.62
CA GLY A 22 13.68 -1.43 -8.01
C GLY A 22 13.34 -1.51 -9.49
N TYR A 23 12.27 -0.82 -9.90
CA TYR A 23 11.68 -0.64 -11.23
C TYR A 23 12.67 -0.39 -12.39
N LYS A 24 13.59 -1.33 -12.62
CA LYS A 24 14.24 -1.55 -13.90
C LYS A 24 13.17 -2.14 -14.78
N SER A 25 12.78 -1.36 -15.78
CA SER A 25 11.93 -1.78 -16.89
C SER A 25 12.16 -3.26 -17.19
N PRO A 26 11.19 -4.15 -16.93
CA PRO A 26 11.02 -5.25 -17.85
C PRO A 26 10.87 -4.56 -19.22
N THR A 27 11.50 -5.08 -20.26
CA THR A 27 11.01 -4.82 -21.62
C THR A 27 9.50 -4.84 -21.55
N ASN A 28 8.80 -3.74 -21.83
CA ASN A 28 7.34 -3.74 -21.86
C ASN A 28 6.97 -4.93 -22.75
N PRO A 29 6.46 -6.05 -22.21
CA PRO A 29 6.27 -7.25 -23.02
C PRO A 29 5.14 -7.03 -24.02
N TYR A 30 4.42 -5.93 -23.85
CA TYR A 30 3.34 -5.50 -24.69
C TYR A 30 3.82 -4.51 -25.75
N ASN A 31 3.21 -4.61 -26.92
CA ASN A 31 3.24 -3.55 -27.91
C ASN A 31 2.53 -2.30 -27.34
N ASP A 32 3.22 -1.15 -27.33
CA ASP A 32 2.70 0.10 -26.77
C ASP A 32 1.33 0.49 -27.34
N ASN A 33 1.06 0.18 -28.62
CA ASN A 33 -0.24 0.44 -29.23
C ASN A 33 -1.36 -0.45 -28.67
N ASP A 34 -1.04 -1.70 -28.32
CA ASP A 34 -2.02 -2.64 -27.78
C ASP A 34 -2.34 -2.31 -26.31
N VAL A 35 -1.35 -1.90 -25.51
CA VAL A 35 -1.62 -1.41 -24.14
C VAL A 35 -2.43 -0.12 -24.15
N ARG A 36 -2.14 0.81 -25.08
CA ARG A 36 -2.96 2.03 -25.20
C ARG A 36 -4.40 1.73 -25.57
N ARG A 37 -4.64 0.82 -26.53
CA ARG A 37 -6.00 0.37 -26.86
C ARG A 37 -6.70 -0.27 -25.67
N SER A 38 -5.96 -1.03 -24.86
CA SER A 38 -6.51 -1.65 -23.65
C SER A 38 -7.01 -0.65 -22.59
N VAL A 39 -6.52 0.60 -22.59
CA VAL A 39 -7.04 1.64 -21.70
C VAL A 39 -8.50 1.92 -22.03
N ASP A 40 -8.81 2.17 -23.30
CA ASP A 40 -10.19 2.44 -23.74
C ASP A 40 -11.09 1.23 -23.50
N GLU A 41 -10.63 0.02 -23.81
CA GLU A 41 -11.40 -1.20 -23.58
C GLU A 41 -11.72 -1.43 -22.10
N VAL A 42 -10.72 -1.31 -21.21
CA VAL A 42 -10.89 -1.52 -19.77
C VAL A 42 -11.80 -0.43 -19.18
N LEU A 43 -11.65 0.82 -19.60
CA LEU A 43 -12.50 1.92 -19.12
C LEU A 43 -13.94 1.79 -19.62
N GLN A 44 -14.15 1.41 -20.89
CA GLN A 44 -15.48 1.28 -21.47
C GLN A 44 -16.26 0.09 -20.92
N HIS A 45 -15.57 -1.02 -20.66
CA HIS A 45 -16.20 -2.26 -20.19
C HIS A 45 -16.03 -2.52 -18.69
N GLU A 46 -15.37 -1.60 -17.98
CA GLU A 46 -15.04 -1.70 -16.55
C GLU A 46 -14.35 -3.03 -16.19
N THR A 47 -13.51 -3.57 -17.08
CA THR A 47 -12.82 -4.86 -16.89
C THR A 47 -11.54 -4.73 -16.07
N LEU A 48 -11.69 -4.15 -14.89
CA LEU A 48 -10.63 -3.98 -13.89
C LEU A 48 -10.93 -4.85 -12.67
N ASP A 49 -10.24 -5.97 -12.55
CA ASP A 49 -10.30 -6.77 -11.32
C ASP A 49 -9.48 -6.07 -10.22
N VAL A 50 -9.81 -6.33 -8.95
CA VAL A 50 -9.05 -5.81 -7.79
C VAL A 50 -8.79 -6.97 -6.82
N VAL A 51 -7.56 -7.03 -6.32
CA VAL A 51 -7.17 -7.90 -5.20
C VAL A 51 -6.67 -7.04 -4.05
N TYR A 52 -6.76 -7.55 -2.84
CA TYR A 52 -6.44 -6.82 -1.62
C TYR A 52 -5.27 -7.46 -0.91
N GLN A 53 -4.30 -6.65 -0.49
CA GLN A 53 -3.20 -7.10 0.34
C GLN A 53 -3.29 -6.49 1.75
N PRO A 54 -3.46 -7.32 2.79
CA PRO A 54 -3.39 -6.90 4.19
C PRO A 54 -2.11 -6.14 4.55
N ILE A 55 -2.27 -5.03 5.24
CA ILE A 55 -1.24 -4.30 5.97
C ILE A 55 -1.47 -4.57 7.45
N VAL A 56 -0.45 -5.03 8.17
CA VAL A 56 -0.60 -5.56 9.53
C VAL A 56 0.15 -4.68 10.53
N ASN A 57 -0.52 -4.28 11.61
CA ASN A 57 0.15 -3.77 12.80
C ASN A 57 0.60 -4.99 13.61
N HIS A 58 1.88 -5.31 13.47
CA HIS A 58 2.46 -6.51 14.06
C HIS A 58 2.88 -6.33 15.52
N ALA A 59 2.83 -5.10 16.04
CA ALA A 59 3.03 -4.82 17.47
C ALA A 59 1.75 -5.12 18.25
N GLU A 60 0.59 -4.78 17.68
CA GLU A 60 -0.74 -5.03 18.27
C GLU A 60 -1.37 -6.35 17.81
N GLY A 61 -0.83 -6.98 16.77
CA GLY A 61 -1.39 -8.22 16.21
C GLY A 61 -2.77 -8.00 15.58
N VAL A 62 -2.98 -6.84 14.95
CA VAL A 62 -4.26 -6.47 14.31
C VAL A 62 -4.05 -6.13 12.86
N LEU A 63 -5.10 -6.36 12.07
CA LEU A 63 -5.16 -5.86 10.71
C LEU A 63 -5.25 -4.34 10.74
N PHE A 64 -4.27 -3.69 10.12
CA PHE A 64 -4.16 -2.23 10.12
C PHE A 64 -4.94 -1.61 8.97
N ALA A 65 -4.80 -2.19 7.77
CA ALA A 65 -5.41 -1.69 6.55
C ALA A 65 -5.43 -2.77 5.44
N HIS A 66 -6.07 -2.44 4.32
CA HIS A 66 -5.96 -3.17 3.06
C HIS A 66 -5.41 -2.26 1.98
N GLU A 67 -4.45 -2.74 1.20
CA GLU A 67 -4.09 -2.10 -0.06
C GLU A 67 -4.87 -2.74 -1.20
N ALA A 68 -5.56 -1.91 -2.00
CA ALA A 68 -6.22 -2.34 -3.22
C ALA A 68 -5.24 -2.32 -4.40
N LEU A 69 -5.08 -3.48 -5.04
CA LEU A 69 -4.16 -3.70 -6.14
C LEU A 69 -4.94 -4.09 -7.40
N SER A 70 -4.94 -3.21 -8.39
CA SER A 70 -5.62 -3.43 -9.66
C SER A 70 -5.04 -4.60 -10.46
N ARG A 71 -5.89 -5.29 -11.22
CA ARG A 71 -5.58 -6.41 -12.10
C ARG A 71 -6.33 -6.20 -13.44
N PRO A 72 -5.85 -5.26 -14.29
CA PRO A 72 -6.54 -4.92 -15.54
C PRO A 72 -6.57 -6.09 -16.51
N ARG A 73 -7.67 -6.22 -17.26
CA ARG A 73 -7.85 -7.26 -18.28
C ARG A 73 -8.39 -6.67 -19.58
N SER A 74 -7.79 -7.04 -20.70
CA SER A 74 -8.26 -6.70 -22.05
C SER A 74 -8.26 -7.96 -22.91
N GLY A 75 -9.32 -8.15 -23.71
CA GLY A 75 -9.52 -9.38 -24.48
C GLY A 75 -9.48 -10.67 -23.64
N GLY A 76 -9.83 -10.59 -22.35
CA GLY A 76 -9.75 -11.71 -21.40
C GLY A 76 -8.34 -12.02 -20.88
N GLN A 77 -7.30 -11.33 -21.34
CA GLN A 77 -5.91 -11.51 -20.91
C GLN A 77 -5.53 -10.50 -19.82
N ALA A 78 -4.66 -10.93 -18.90
CA ALA A 78 -4.14 -10.07 -17.84
C ALA A 78 -3.09 -9.09 -18.38
N ILE A 79 -3.19 -7.83 -17.95
CA ILE A 79 -2.22 -6.78 -18.24
C ILE A 79 -1.46 -6.46 -16.96
N LEU A 80 -0.15 -6.21 -17.08
CA LEU A 80 0.62 -5.69 -15.95
C LEU A 80 0.06 -4.33 -15.51
N PRO A 81 -0.32 -4.14 -14.23
CA PRO A 81 -0.93 -2.90 -13.74
C PRO A 81 -0.10 -1.67 -14.09
N ASP A 82 1.21 -1.71 -13.83
CA ASP A 82 2.14 -0.61 -14.13
C ASP A 82 2.13 -0.21 -15.60
N ALA A 83 2.08 -1.19 -16.52
CA ALA A 83 2.04 -0.92 -17.95
C ALA A 83 0.73 -0.23 -18.33
N TRP A 84 -0.39 -0.68 -17.76
CA TRP A 84 -1.70 -0.12 -18.03
C TRP A 84 -1.86 1.31 -17.48
N PHE A 85 -1.48 1.58 -16.23
CA PHE A 85 -1.54 2.93 -15.66
C PHE A 85 -0.59 3.91 -16.36
N ARG A 86 0.61 3.47 -16.78
CA ARG A 86 1.50 4.29 -17.62
C ARG A 86 0.89 4.59 -18.98
N ALA A 87 0.22 3.62 -19.60
CA ALA A 87 -0.50 3.86 -20.85
C ALA A 87 -1.67 4.84 -20.64
N ALA A 88 -2.44 4.70 -19.56
CA ALA A 88 -3.51 5.64 -19.21
C ALA A 88 -2.97 7.07 -19.03
N TYR A 89 -1.83 7.23 -18.35
CA TYR A 89 -1.13 8.50 -18.25
C TYR A 89 -0.73 9.05 -19.63
N ALA A 90 -0.09 8.23 -20.47
CA ALA A 90 0.32 8.63 -21.82
C ALA A 90 -0.88 9.01 -22.73
N CYS A 91 -2.07 8.50 -22.44
CA CYS A 91 -3.31 8.82 -23.12
C CYS A 91 -4.11 9.97 -22.46
N ASN A 92 -3.59 10.61 -21.40
CA ASN A 92 -4.29 11.61 -20.58
C ASN A 92 -5.58 11.10 -19.90
N ARG A 93 -5.61 9.82 -19.55
CA ARG A 93 -6.76 9.12 -18.91
C ARG A 93 -6.47 8.68 -17.47
N SER A 94 -5.45 9.24 -16.81
CA SER A 94 -5.09 8.86 -15.43
C SER A 94 -6.26 8.99 -14.45
N ALA A 95 -6.98 10.12 -14.48
CA ALA A 95 -8.10 10.36 -13.58
C ALA A 95 -9.20 9.30 -13.73
N GLU A 96 -9.52 8.91 -14.96
CA GLU A 96 -10.53 7.87 -15.22
C GLU A 96 -10.06 6.49 -14.78
N ALA A 97 -8.79 6.16 -15.02
CA ALA A 97 -8.20 4.89 -14.58
C ALA A 97 -8.15 4.77 -13.06
N ASP A 98 -7.68 5.81 -12.35
CA ASP A 98 -7.61 5.83 -10.90
C ASP A 98 -9.01 5.85 -10.27
N LEU A 99 -9.96 6.57 -10.88
CA LEU A 99 -11.35 6.59 -10.40
C LEU A 99 -12.02 5.23 -10.60
N LEU A 100 -11.79 4.56 -11.73
CA LEU A 100 -12.26 3.18 -11.94
C LEU A 100 -11.66 2.23 -10.89
N ALA A 101 -10.36 2.36 -10.59
CA ALA A 101 -9.69 1.54 -9.58
C ALA A 101 -10.30 1.76 -8.19
N LEU A 102 -10.45 3.02 -7.78
CA LEU A 102 -11.05 3.38 -6.49
C LEU A 102 -12.51 2.92 -6.38
N THR A 103 -13.34 3.27 -7.36
CA THR A 103 -14.78 2.95 -7.33
C THR A 103 -15.01 1.44 -7.34
N THR A 104 -14.23 0.68 -8.11
CA THR A 104 -14.27 -0.79 -8.10
C THR A 104 -13.85 -1.33 -6.74
N SER A 105 -12.77 -0.80 -6.15
CA SER A 105 -12.28 -1.25 -4.85
C SER A 105 -13.30 -0.99 -3.73
N VAL A 106 -13.92 0.19 -3.72
CA VAL A 106 -14.99 0.55 -2.78
C VAL A 106 -16.22 -0.33 -3.00
N ARG A 107 -16.67 -0.52 -4.25
CA ARG A 107 -17.84 -1.33 -4.57
C ARG A 107 -17.69 -2.77 -4.08
N LEU A 108 -16.53 -3.39 -4.28
CA LEU A 108 -16.25 -4.74 -3.83
C LEU A 108 -16.18 -4.82 -2.29
N LEU A 109 -15.52 -3.86 -1.61
CA LEU A 109 -15.46 -3.83 -0.14
C LEU A 109 -16.82 -3.58 0.52
N ARG A 110 -17.70 -2.79 -0.09
CA ARG A 110 -19.05 -2.54 0.44
C ARG A 110 -19.91 -3.78 0.53
N ALA A 111 -19.60 -4.82 -0.25
CA ALA A 111 -20.28 -6.11 -0.17
C ALA A 111 -19.86 -6.93 1.07
N LEU A 112 -18.80 -6.51 1.79
CA LEU A 112 -18.29 -7.19 2.97
C LEU A 112 -18.95 -6.69 4.27
N PRO A 113 -18.89 -7.49 5.35
CA PRO A 113 -19.34 -7.09 6.69
C PRO A 113 -18.75 -5.75 7.17
N HIS A 114 -19.45 -5.08 8.08
CA HIS A 114 -19.09 -3.75 8.60
C HIS A 114 -17.65 -3.73 9.11
N GLU A 115 -17.28 -4.76 9.86
CA GLU A 115 -15.99 -4.95 10.52
C GLU A 115 -14.85 -4.87 9.50
N ILE A 116 -15.07 -5.41 8.29
CA ILE A 116 -14.08 -5.41 7.22
C ILE A 116 -14.11 -4.11 6.43
N ARG A 117 -15.29 -3.67 5.98
CA ARG A 117 -15.40 -2.41 5.22
C ARG A 117 -15.03 -1.18 6.03
N SER A 118 -14.95 -1.31 7.36
CA SER A 118 -14.53 -0.22 8.25
C SER A 118 -13.02 -0.05 8.38
N ILE A 119 -12.26 -1.02 7.89
CA ILE A 119 -10.80 -1.01 7.88
C ILE A 119 -10.30 -0.03 6.81
N PRO A 120 -9.26 0.77 7.09
CA PRO A 120 -8.69 1.68 6.10
C PRO A 120 -8.32 0.98 4.79
N LEU A 121 -8.65 1.64 3.68
CA LEU A 121 -8.34 1.24 2.32
C LEU A 121 -7.27 2.15 1.76
N PHE A 122 -6.13 1.57 1.41
CA PHE A 122 -5.07 2.23 0.69
C PHE A 122 -5.27 2.01 -0.82
N VAL A 123 -5.20 3.09 -1.60
CA VAL A 123 -5.34 3.07 -3.06
C VAL A 123 -4.24 3.90 -3.68
N ASN A 124 -3.55 3.30 -4.65
CA ASN A 124 -2.55 3.97 -5.48
C ASN A 124 -3.21 5.00 -6.39
N VAL A 125 -2.72 6.23 -6.38
CA VAL A 125 -3.24 7.32 -7.22
C VAL A 125 -2.09 8.09 -7.85
N MET A 126 -2.22 8.32 -9.15
CA MET A 126 -1.26 9.12 -9.91
C MET A 126 -1.36 10.61 -9.51
N PRO A 127 -0.24 11.31 -9.32
CA PRO A 127 -0.22 12.76 -9.13
C PRO A 127 -1.00 13.54 -10.20
N SER A 128 -1.01 13.05 -11.44
CA SER A 128 -1.75 13.64 -12.57
C SER A 128 -3.27 13.52 -12.45
N SER A 129 -3.77 12.61 -11.63
CA SER A 129 -5.21 12.47 -11.33
C SER A 129 -5.62 13.47 -10.25
N LEU A 130 -4.81 13.62 -9.21
CA LEU A 130 -5.07 14.53 -8.08
C LEU A 130 -5.10 16.01 -8.45
N VAL A 131 -4.52 16.40 -9.59
CA VAL A 131 -4.61 17.78 -10.12
C VAL A 131 -5.86 18.00 -10.98
N GLN A 132 -6.60 16.95 -11.32
CA GLN A 132 -7.83 17.04 -12.12
C GLN A 132 -9.05 17.19 -11.20
N GLU A 133 -9.85 18.20 -11.47
CA GLU A 133 -11.06 18.50 -10.69
C GLU A 133 -12.08 17.36 -10.77
N SER A 134 -12.25 16.75 -11.94
CA SER A 134 -13.13 15.59 -12.15
C SER A 134 -12.80 14.39 -11.26
N PHE A 135 -11.52 14.16 -10.97
CA PHE A 135 -11.10 13.08 -10.07
C PHE A 135 -11.48 13.40 -8.63
N VAL A 136 -11.20 14.62 -8.17
CA VAL A 136 -11.54 15.09 -6.82
C VAL A 136 -13.06 15.06 -6.60
N GLU A 137 -13.83 15.54 -7.57
CA GLU A 137 -15.30 15.49 -7.56
C GLU A 137 -15.81 14.05 -7.52
N GLY A 138 -15.20 13.15 -8.31
CA GLY A 138 -15.53 11.73 -8.32
C GLY A 138 -15.31 11.06 -6.95
N ILE A 139 -14.23 11.40 -6.24
CA ILE A 139 -13.99 10.94 -4.87
C ILE A 139 -15.04 11.53 -3.92
N GLN A 140 -15.29 12.83 -3.99
CA GLN A 140 -16.24 13.51 -3.11
C GLN A 140 -17.66 12.94 -3.26
N TYR A 141 -18.05 12.59 -4.49
CA TYR A 141 -19.32 11.93 -4.78
C TYR A 141 -19.48 10.61 -4.01
N LEU A 142 -18.42 9.81 -3.89
CA LEU A 142 -18.46 8.57 -3.09
C LEU A 142 -18.79 8.85 -1.62
N PHE A 143 -18.34 9.98 -1.09
CA PHE A 143 -18.57 10.37 0.30
C PHE A 143 -19.96 10.98 0.50
N THR A 144 -20.39 11.86 -0.39
CA THR A 144 -21.71 12.53 -0.30
C THR A 144 -22.86 11.54 -0.43
N GLU A 145 -22.70 10.52 -1.27
CA GLU A 145 -23.67 9.43 -1.42
C GLU A 145 -23.58 8.36 -0.32
N GLY A 146 -22.71 8.55 0.69
CA GLY A 146 -22.54 7.62 1.81
C GLY A 146 -22.01 6.25 1.38
N LEU A 147 -21.30 6.17 0.26
CA LEU A 147 -20.74 4.93 -0.26
C LEU A 147 -19.44 4.56 0.46
N PHE A 148 -18.69 5.55 0.95
CA PHE A 148 -17.44 5.33 1.68
C PHE A 148 -17.20 6.42 2.74
N ASP A 149 -16.57 6.07 3.87
CA ASP A 149 -16.16 7.07 4.87
C ASP A 149 -14.82 7.69 4.41
N PRO A 150 -14.71 9.02 4.27
CA PRO A 150 -13.46 9.66 3.86
C PRO A 150 -12.28 9.31 4.78
N ARG A 151 -12.53 9.07 6.08
CA ARG A 151 -11.48 8.71 7.06
C ARG A 151 -10.91 7.33 6.83
N GLN A 152 -11.59 6.48 6.08
CA GLN A 152 -11.13 5.15 5.71
C GLN A 152 -10.27 5.17 4.44
N LEU A 153 -10.33 6.23 3.63
CA LEU A 153 -9.51 6.32 2.43
C LEU A 153 -8.10 6.80 2.78
N VAL A 154 -7.11 6.05 2.32
CA VAL A 154 -5.72 6.47 2.28
C VAL A 154 -5.28 6.51 0.82
N ILE A 155 -4.83 7.67 0.36
CA ILE A 155 -4.30 7.83 -1.00
C ILE A 155 -2.79 7.62 -0.95
N GLU A 156 -2.31 6.61 -1.66
CA GLU A 156 -0.89 6.37 -1.88
C GLU A 156 -0.44 7.13 -3.13
N ILE A 157 0.47 8.08 -2.95
CA ILE A 157 1.00 8.87 -4.07
C ILE A 157 2.16 8.11 -4.70
N VAL A 158 1.97 7.65 -5.94
CA VAL A 158 3.00 6.90 -6.68
C VAL A 158 4.00 7.82 -7.41
N GLU A 159 5.28 7.49 -7.37
CA GLU A 159 6.38 8.37 -7.81
C GLU A 159 6.98 8.07 -9.20
N TYR A 160 6.17 7.66 -10.19
CA TYR A 160 6.68 7.43 -11.56
C TYR A 160 6.64 8.66 -12.48
N ILE A 161 5.94 9.70 -12.07
CA ILE A 161 5.81 10.96 -12.80
C ILE A 161 6.29 12.12 -11.93
N SER A 162 6.98 13.08 -12.53
CA SER A 162 7.41 14.28 -11.81
C SER A 162 6.20 15.15 -11.48
N TYR A 163 6.12 15.63 -10.25
CA TYR A 163 5.08 16.56 -9.79
C TYR A 163 5.71 17.63 -8.89
N ASP A 164 5.02 18.76 -8.70
CA ASP A 164 5.37 19.76 -7.68
C ASP A 164 4.65 19.39 -6.37
N PRO A 165 5.38 19.00 -5.30
CA PRO A 165 4.74 18.56 -4.07
C PRO A 165 3.91 19.65 -3.39
N GLY A 166 4.33 20.92 -3.45
CA GLY A 166 3.62 22.04 -2.85
C GLY A 166 2.31 22.35 -3.57
N LEU A 167 2.30 22.26 -4.91
CA LEU A 167 1.09 22.39 -5.70
C LEU A 167 0.13 21.22 -5.45
N LEU A 168 0.63 19.99 -5.46
CA LEU A 168 -0.18 18.80 -5.26
C LEU A 168 -0.81 18.79 -3.85
N SER A 169 -0.03 19.15 -2.82
CA SER A 169 -0.50 19.29 -1.44
C SER A 169 -1.68 20.26 -1.35
N LYS A 170 -1.59 21.42 -2.02
CA LYS A 170 -2.73 22.38 -2.10
C LYS A 170 -3.95 21.78 -2.79
N ARG A 171 -3.76 20.99 -3.86
CA ARG A 171 -4.86 20.36 -4.60
C ARG A 171 -5.56 19.25 -3.81
N MET A 172 -4.85 18.59 -2.90
CA MET A 172 -5.43 17.58 -2.02
C MET A 172 -6.12 18.14 -0.77
N LYS A 173 -6.00 19.44 -0.48
CA LYS A 173 -6.66 20.07 0.68
C LYS A 173 -8.16 19.79 0.79
N PRO A 174 -8.96 19.82 -0.31
CA PRO A 174 -10.37 19.46 -0.23
C PRO A 174 -10.60 18.05 0.29
N LEU A 175 -9.81 17.06 -0.16
CA LEU A 175 -9.93 15.66 0.27
C LEU A 175 -9.47 15.46 1.71
N THR A 176 -8.31 16.00 2.07
CA THR A 176 -7.78 15.90 3.43
C THR A 176 -8.66 16.62 4.45
N SER A 177 -9.32 17.72 4.07
CA SER A 177 -10.29 18.40 4.94
C SER A 177 -11.53 17.56 5.26
N LEU A 178 -11.83 16.55 4.44
CA LEU A 178 -12.89 15.57 4.69
C LEU A 178 -12.41 14.39 5.55
N GLY A 179 -11.10 14.29 5.82
CA GLY A 179 -10.48 13.23 6.58
C GLY A 179 -9.76 12.17 5.75
N VAL A 180 -9.65 12.34 4.43
CA VAL A 180 -8.82 11.46 3.58
C VAL A 180 -7.37 11.58 4.03
N ARG A 181 -6.72 10.43 4.23
CA ARG A 181 -5.32 10.35 4.66
C ARG A 181 -4.39 10.15 3.48
N ILE A 182 -3.12 10.50 3.66
CA ILE A 182 -2.10 10.43 2.61
C ILE A 182 -0.99 9.47 3.02
N ALA A 183 -0.57 8.63 2.07
CA ALA A 183 0.64 7.84 2.15
C ALA A 183 1.61 8.24 1.04
N LEU A 184 2.90 8.32 1.36
CA LEU A 184 3.96 8.38 0.35
C LEU A 184 4.52 7.00 0.11
N ASP A 185 4.50 6.57 -1.15
CA ASP A 185 5.02 5.28 -1.57
C ASP A 185 6.53 5.35 -1.90
N ASP A 186 7.22 4.21 -1.82
CA ASP A 186 8.63 4.05 -2.24
C ASP A 186 9.68 5.00 -1.60
N VAL A 187 9.42 5.51 -0.39
CA VAL A 187 10.36 6.45 0.25
C VAL A 187 11.73 5.81 0.49
N GLY A 188 12.75 6.41 -0.13
CA GLY A 188 14.15 5.99 -0.06
C GLY A 188 14.68 5.35 -1.34
N ALA A 189 13.85 5.01 -2.33
CA ALA A 189 14.30 4.35 -3.56
C ALA A 189 14.91 5.30 -4.63
N GLY A 190 14.83 6.63 -4.47
CA GLY A 190 15.28 7.59 -5.52
C GLY A 190 15.30 9.08 -5.16
N ASN A 191 15.12 9.93 -6.19
CA ASN A 191 15.37 11.40 -6.19
C ASN A 191 14.26 12.27 -5.55
N THR A 192 13.11 11.70 -5.21
CA THR A 192 12.03 12.41 -4.52
C THR A 192 11.68 11.61 -3.28
N SER A 193 11.57 12.29 -2.14
CA SER A 193 11.02 11.71 -0.91
C SER A 193 11.00 12.80 0.16
N LEU A 194 12.13 13.47 0.41
CA LEU A 194 12.18 14.44 1.51
C LEU A 194 11.35 15.71 1.24
N MET A 195 11.40 16.27 0.03
CA MET A 195 10.59 17.45 -0.31
C MET A 195 9.10 17.12 -0.34
N ALA A 196 8.72 15.91 -0.81
CA ALA A 196 7.36 15.43 -0.75
C ALA A 196 6.91 15.24 0.70
N LEU A 197 7.73 14.57 1.51
CA LEU A 197 7.50 14.34 2.93
C LEU A 197 7.24 15.63 3.71
N LEU A 198 8.04 16.68 3.45
CA LEU A 198 7.88 18.00 4.06
C LEU A 198 6.67 18.79 3.51
N ALA A 199 6.29 18.57 2.26
CA ALA A 199 5.18 19.32 1.64
C ALA A 199 3.80 18.71 1.93
N PHE A 200 3.73 17.38 2.05
CA PHE A 200 2.48 16.68 2.34
C PHE A 200 2.23 16.48 3.82
N GLU A 201 3.29 16.40 4.64
CA GLU A 201 3.18 15.96 6.05
C GLU A 201 2.26 14.71 6.15
N PRO A 202 2.61 13.62 5.42
CA PRO A 202 1.69 12.51 5.20
C PRO A 202 1.42 11.74 6.50
N ASP A 203 0.25 11.12 6.58
CA ASP A 203 -0.10 10.21 7.68
C ASP A 203 0.80 8.97 7.70
N TYR A 204 1.20 8.51 6.49
CA TYR A 204 1.98 7.30 6.29
C TYR A 204 3.14 7.48 5.32
N VAL A 205 4.20 6.73 5.58
CA VAL A 205 5.32 6.52 4.66
C VAL A 205 5.51 5.03 4.46
N LYS A 206 5.38 4.57 3.23
CA LYS A 206 5.71 3.19 2.84
C LYS A 206 7.19 3.13 2.44
N VAL A 207 7.90 2.18 3.02
CA VAL A 207 9.33 1.96 2.80
C VAL A 207 9.50 0.70 1.97
N ASP A 208 9.98 0.89 0.73
CA ASP A 208 10.10 -0.19 -0.26
C ASP A 208 10.94 -1.38 0.25
N ARG A 209 10.66 -2.55 -0.34
CA ARG A 209 11.35 -3.82 -0.11
C ARG A 209 12.88 -3.69 -0.21
N ALA A 210 13.42 -2.79 -1.06
CA ALA A 210 14.86 -2.60 -1.18
C ALA A 210 15.51 -2.14 0.13
N TRP A 211 14.76 -1.45 1.00
CA TRP A 211 15.22 -1.01 2.32
C TRP A 211 14.87 -1.99 3.45
N VAL A 212 13.87 -2.85 3.23
CA VAL A 212 13.39 -3.81 4.23
C VAL A 212 14.09 -5.17 4.09
N GLN A 213 14.23 -5.72 2.87
CA GLN A 213 14.83 -7.04 2.67
C GLN A 213 16.30 -7.07 3.11
N GLY A 214 16.66 -8.02 3.97
CA GLY A 214 18.01 -8.16 4.52
C GLY A 214 18.38 -7.10 5.56
N ILE A 215 17.42 -6.33 6.07
CA ILE A 215 17.65 -5.35 7.14
C ILE A 215 18.21 -5.97 8.41
N SER A 216 17.88 -7.23 8.69
CA SER A 216 18.44 -8.02 9.80
C SER A 216 19.97 -8.05 9.85
N THR A 217 20.64 -7.89 8.71
CA THR A 217 22.11 -7.91 8.60
C THR A 217 22.72 -6.56 8.25
N SER A 218 21.91 -5.50 8.15
CA SER A 218 22.35 -4.19 7.69
C SER A 218 22.07 -3.09 8.72
N CYS A 219 23.10 -2.74 9.49
CA CYS A 219 23.03 -1.63 10.44
C CYS A 219 22.67 -0.29 9.77
N ALA A 220 23.00 -0.12 8.47
CA ALA A 220 22.65 1.08 7.72
C ALA A 220 21.14 1.17 7.49
N LYS A 221 20.50 0.07 7.05
CA LYS A 221 19.04 0.00 6.87
C LYS A 221 18.30 0.17 8.20
N GLN A 222 18.75 -0.49 9.26
CA GLN A 222 18.20 -0.34 10.62
C GLN A 222 18.26 1.11 11.12
N ARG A 223 19.41 1.77 10.91
CA ARG A 223 19.60 3.19 11.29
C ARG A 223 18.72 4.12 10.46
N PHE A 224 18.51 3.84 9.17
CA PHE A 224 17.63 4.63 8.32
C PHE A 224 16.18 4.53 8.81
N LEU A 225 15.64 3.32 8.96
CA LEU A 225 14.25 3.12 9.43
C LEU A 225 14.02 3.75 10.79
N SER A 226 14.92 3.53 11.76
CA SER A 226 14.77 4.12 13.10
C SER A 226 14.80 5.65 13.11
N ARG A 227 15.55 6.28 12.20
CA ARG A 227 15.53 7.74 12.03
C ARG A 227 14.25 8.21 11.36
N LEU A 228 13.74 7.46 10.38
CA LEU A 228 12.49 7.77 9.72
C LEU A 228 11.30 7.68 10.70
N VAL A 229 11.24 6.63 11.53
CA VAL A 229 10.23 6.50 12.60
C VAL A 229 10.27 7.70 13.54
N ARG A 230 11.46 8.16 13.94
CA ARG A 230 11.61 9.36 14.78
C ARG A 230 11.16 10.62 14.06
N PHE A 231 11.43 10.74 12.77
CA PHE A 231 10.98 11.88 11.96
C PHE A 231 9.45 11.91 11.84
N MET A 232 8.82 10.75 11.66
CA MET A 232 7.36 10.61 11.59
C MET A 232 6.67 10.66 12.96
N GLU A 233 7.44 10.73 14.04
CA GLU A 233 6.97 10.77 15.43
C GLU A 233 6.10 9.56 15.87
N SER A 234 5.94 8.56 15.01
CA SER A 234 5.08 7.39 15.23
C SER A 234 5.57 6.17 14.45
N GLY A 235 5.68 5.03 15.14
CA GLY A 235 5.99 3.74 14.52
C GLY A 235 4.86 3.18 13.64
N ASN A 236 3.63 3.69 13.77
CA ASN A 236 2.48 3.30 12.94
C ASN A 236 2.41 4.10 11.64
N SER A 237 3.10 5.24 11.58
CA SER A 237 3.17 6.10 10.40
C SER A 237 4.23 5.64 9.40
N VAL A 238 5.00 4.60 9.72
CA VAL A 238 5.96 3.96 8.80
C VAL A 238 5.49 2.55 8.52
N ILE A 239 5.36 2.20 7.24
CA ILE A 239 4.93 0.89 6.77
C ILE A 239 6.11 0.23 6.06
N ALA A 240 6.63 -0.86 6.62
CA ALA A 240 7.70 -1.63 5.99
C ALA A 240 7.12 -2.62 4.96
N GLU A 241 7.47 -2.46 3.69
CA GLU A 241 7.03 -3.34 2.62
C GLU A 241 8.00 -4.46 2.29
N GLY A 242 7.49 -5.56 1.74
CA GLY A 242 8.32 -6.70 1.32
C GLY A 242 8.91 -7.49 2.49
N VAL A 243 8.24 -7.50 3.65
CA VAL A 243 8.61 -8.39 4.77
C VAL A 243 8.25 -9.83 4.39
N ASP A 244 9.26 -10.66 4.20
CA ASP A 244 9.10 -12.04 3.72
C ASP A 244 9.62 -13.10 4.71
N ASN A 245 10.32 -12.70 5.78
CA ASN A 245 10.93 -13.61 6.76
C ASN A 245 10.92 -13.04 8.19
N ASP A 246 11.04 -13.94 9.18
CA ASP A 246 11.03 -13.60 10.60
C ASP A 246 12.19 -12.69 11.02
N GLN A 247 13.37 -12.86 10.40
CA GLN A 247 14.57 -12.10 10.78
C GLN A 247 14.42 -10.62 10.45
N ASP A 248 13.92 -10.30 9.25
CA ASP A 248 13.66 -8.93 8.83
C ASP A 248 12.49 -8.33 9.60
N LEU A 249 11.45 -9.12 9.92
CA LEU A 249 10.36 -8.69 10.81
C LEU A 249 10.87 -8.28 12.20
N ALA A 250 11.75 -9.08 12.82
CA ALA A 250 12.36 -8.75 14.10
C ALA A 250 13.17 -7.45 14.03
N ALA A 251 13.95 -7.28 12.96
CA ALA A 251 14.79 -6.10 12.78
C ALA A 251 14.01 -4.80 12.51
N ILE A 252 12.88 -4.84 11.79
CA ILE A 252 12.02 -3.64 11.65
C ILE A 252 11.33 -3.25 12.96
N ARG A 253 10.95 -4.26 13.79
CA ARG A 253 10.40 -4.04 15.13
C ARG A 253 11.41 -3.33 16.03
N GLU A 254 12.66 -3.81 16.03
CA GLU A 254 13.75 -3.16 16.77
C GLU A 254 14.04 -1.75 16.27
N ALA A 255 13.83 -1.48 14.98
CA ALA A 255 13.92 -0.14 14.42
C ALA A 255 12.73 0.77 14.79
N GLY A 256 11.70 0.25 15.48
CA GLY A 256 10.53 0.99 15.94
C GLY A 256 9.39 1.08 14.92
N VAL A 257 9.44 0.31 13.83
CA VAL A 257 8.33 0.20 12.87
C VAL A 257 7.35 -0.84 13.39
N ASN A 258 6.06 -0.46 13.51
CA ASN A 258 5.01 -1.34 14.04
C ASN A 258 4.10 -1.92 12.95
N VAL A 259 4.14 -1.35 11.75
CA VAL A 259 3.24 -1.70 10.64
C VAL A 259 4.06 -2.23 9.46
N SER A 260 3.60 -3.32 8.86
CA SER A 260 4.31 -3.98 7.78
C SER A 260 3.39 -4.72 6.81
N GLN A 261 3.88 -4.90 5.60
CA GLN A 261 3.23 -5.60 4.51
C GLN A 261 4.26 -6.49 3.79
N GLY A 262 3.84 -7.65 3.30
CA GLY A 262 4.74 -8.58 2.60
C GLY A 262 4.21 -10.00 2.62
N TYR A 263 4.91 -10.91 1.95
CA TYR A 263 4.45 -12.30 1.82
C TYR A 263 4.60 -13.12 3.09
N TYR A 264 5.33 -12.62 4.08
CA TYR A 264 5.28 -13.16 5.43
C TYR A 264 3.85 -13.14 5.98
N TRP A 265 3.14 -12.04 5.74
CA TRP A 265 1.76 -11.88 6.17
C TRP A 265 0.80 -12.44 5.15
N SER A 266 0.90 -11.94 3.91
CA SER A 266 -0.10 -12.05 2.85
C SER A 266 0.44 -11.90 1.44
N ARG A 267 0.15 -12.85 0.54
CA ARG A 267 -0.04 -12.52 -0.89
C ARG A 267 -1.37 -11.77 -1.08
N PRO A 268 -1.49 -10.92 -2.10
CA PRO A 268 -2.78 -10.33 -2.48
C PRO A 268 -3.87 -11.40 -2.69
N LEU A 269 -5.07 -11.12 -2.18
CA LEU A 269 -6.23 -12.01 -2.14
C LEU A 269 -7.41 -11.43 -2.91
N SER A 270 -8.30 -12.28 -3.42
CA SER A 270 -9.59 -11.79 -3.90
C SER A 270 -10.45 -11.25 -2.75
N VAL A 271 -11.49 -10.47 -3.05
CA VAL A 271 -12.43 -9.97 -2.02
C VAL A 271 -13.12 -11.10 -1.24
N ASN A 272 -13.38 -12.24 -1.90
CA ASN A 272 -14.00 -13.40 -1.26
C ASN A 272 -13.01 -14.09 -0.32
N ASP A 273 -11.78 -14.32 -0.79
CA ASP A 273 -10.73 -14.90 0.04
C ASP A 273 -10.44 -14.00 1.25
N LEU A 274 -10.47 -12.67 1.06
CA LEU A 274 -10.31 -11.70 2.15
C LEU A 274 -11.40 -11.85 3.21
N SER A 275 -12.65 -11.98 2.78
CA SER A 275 -13.80 -12.17 3.66
C SER A 275 -13.71 -13.47 4.45
N ASP A 276 -13.38 -14.57 3.79
CA ASP A 276 -13.29 -15.90 4.41
C ASP A 276 -12.17 -15.96 5.43
N LEU A 277 -11.00 -15.42 5.07
CA LEU A 277 -9.87 -15.36 5.96
C LEU A 277 -10.24 -14.54 7.22
N LEU A 278 -10.88 -13.38 7.06
CA LEU A 278 -11.20 -12.49 8.19
C LEU A 278 -12.27 -13.06 9.12
N GLY A 279 -13.29 -13.71 8.56
CA GLY A 279 -14.27 -14.46 9.35
C GLY A 279 -13.62 -15.55 10.20
N GLU A 280 -12.57 -16.20 9.68
CA GLU A 280 -11.80 -17.18 10.43
C GLU A 280 -10.99 -16.56 11.58
N ILE A 281 -10.33 -15.41 11.39
CA ILE A 281 -9.64 -14.69 12.48
C ILE A 281 -10.61 -14.34 13.62
N GLU A 282 -11.74 -13.72 13.30
CA GLU A 282 -12.63 -13.17 14.33
C GLU A 282 -13.31 -14.26 15.14
N ARG A 283 -13.75 -15.35 14.48
CA ARG A 283 -14.27 -16.54 15.17
C ARG A 283 -13.27 -17.06 16.19
N LYS A 284 -12.00 -17.11 15.83
CA LYS A 284 -10.95 -17.64 16.71
C LYS A 284 -10.63 -16.69 17.84
N ARG A 285 -10.59 -15.37 17.60
CA ARG A 285 -10.43 -14.34 18.63
C ARG A 285 -11.55 -14.45 19.68
N ALA A 286 -12.80 -14.61 19.23
CA ALA A 286 -13.95 -14.79 20.11
C ALA A 286 -13.85 -16.08 20.96
N GLU A 287 -13.45 -17.21 20.36
CA GLU A 287 -13.24 -18.48 21.07
C GLU A 287 -12.21 -18.33 22.21
N LEU A 288 -11.13 -17.58 21.98
CA LEU A 288 -10.10 -17.33 22.99
C LEU A 288 -10.58 -16.44 24.13
N VAL A 289 -11.25 -15.34 23.79
CA VAL A 289 -11.81 -14.40 24.77
C VAL A 289 -12.84 -15.10 25.66
N ASP A 290 -13.69 -15.95 25.08
CA ASP A 290 -14.64 -16.75 25.84
C ASP A 290 -13.96 -17.78 26.73
N CYS A 291 -12.85 -18.38 26.29
CA CYS A 291 -12.08 -19.30 27.11
C CYS A 291 -11.40 -18.58 28.29
N ALA A 292 -10.85 -17.38 28.08
CA ALA A 292 -10.31 -16.54 29.14
C ALA A 292 -11.39 -16.12 30.14
N ARG A 293 -12.61 -15.81 29.67
CA ARG A 293 -13.76 -15.43 30.52
C ARG A 293 -14.36 -16.60 31.30
N ARG A 294 -14.33 -17.83 30.75
CA ARG A 294 -14.81 -19.06 31.42
C ARG A 294 -13.76 -19.67 32.36
N GLY A 295 -12.55 -19.08 32.45
CA GLY A 295 -11.45 -19.45 33.33
C GLY A 295 -11.70 -19.16 34.82
N ASN A 296 -12.87 -19.55 35.33
CA ASN A 296 -13.16 -19.60 36.77
C ASN A 296 -13.34 -21.05 37.26
N GLY A 297 -12.57 -22.01 36.71
CA GLY A 297 -12.34 -23.29 37.40
C GLY A 297 -12.32 -24.62 36.63
N SER A 298 -12.11 -24.70 35.31
CA SER A 298 -12.08 -26.04 34.63
C SER A 298 -11.09 -26.23 33.47
N LEU A 299 -10.26 -25.24 33.13
CA LEU A 299 -9.22 -25.39 32.11
C LEU A 299 -7.87 -25.06 32.75
N THR A 300 -6.91 -25.99 32.65
CA THR A 300 -5.54 -25.78 33.13
C THR A 300 -4.85 -24.69 32.31
N ASP A 301 -3.84 -24.01 32.88
CA ASP A 301 -3.00 -23.04 32.16
C ASP A 301 -2.47 -23.60 30.84
N GLU A 302 -2.28 -24.92 30.76
CA GLU A 302 -1.87 -25.66 29.58
C GLU A 302 -2.93 -25.71 28.47
N ALA A 303 -4.23 -25.76 28.81
CA ALA A 303 -5.33 -25.73 27.86
C ALA A 303 -5.63 -24.30 27.36
N LEU A 304 -5.43 -23.30 28.21
CA LEU A 304 -5.43 -21.88 27.84
C LEU A 304 -4.23 -21.55 26.95
N LEU A 305 -3.04 -22.05 27.28
CA LEU A 305 -1.85 -21.94 26.46
C LEU A 305 -2.03 -22.66 25.12
N LYS A 306 -2.63 -23.85 25.10
CA LYS A 306 -2.93 -24.58 23.86
C LYS A 306 -3.97 -23.86 23.01
N LYS A 307 -4.98 -23.22 23.60
CA LYS A 307 -5.97 -22.40 22.87
C LYS A 307 -5.41 -21.06 22.41
N SER A 308 -4.51 -20.45 23.18
CA SER A 308 -3.72 -19.29 22.78
C SER A 308 -2.80 -19.68 21.64
N GLN A 309 -2.17 -20.85 21.70
CA GLN A 309 -1.39 -21.43 20.61
C GLN A 309 -2.26 -21.83 19.43
N GLU A 310 -3.51 -22.24 19.62
CA GLU A 310 -4.47 -22.50 18.53
C GLU A 310 -4.90 -21.19 17.88
N LEU A 311 -5.20 -20.13 18.64
CA LEU A 311 -5.41 -18.79 18.09
C LEU A 311 -4.16 -18.29 17.40
N ASP A 312 -3.00 -18.39 18.03
CA ASP A 312 -1.72 -18.04 17.40
C ASP A 312 -1.54 -18.91 16.18
N VAL A 313 -1.97 -20.17 16.14
CA VAL A 313 -1.96 -21.04 14.96
C VAL A 313 -2.99 -20.64 13.93
N LEU A 314 -4.10 -20.00 14.29
CA LEU A 314 -5.19 -19.55 13.40
C LEU A 314 -5.02 -18.13 12.89
N VAL A 315 -4.47 -17.24 13.68
CA VAL A 315 -3.81 -15.98 13.30
C VAL A 315 -2.59 -16.32 12.46
N ASN A 316 -1.77 -17.30 12.85
CA ASN A 316 -0.70 -17.81 11.98
C ASN A 316 -1.21 -18.62 10.78
N LEU A 317 -2.42 -19.19 10.77
CA LEU A 317 -3.01 -19.90 9.62
C LEU A 317 -3.65 -18.90 8.65
N TYR A 318 -4.27 -17.85 9.18
CA TYR A 318 -4.59 -16.63 8.44
C TYR A 318 -3.30 -16.09 7.81
N HIS A 319 -2.23 -15.93 8.60
CA HIS A 319 -0.89 -15.57 8.13
C HIS A 319 -0.17 -16.66 7.29
N ARG A 320 -0.66 -17.91 7.17
CA ARG A 320 -0.01 -19.03 6.40
C ARG A 320 -0.81 -19.59 5.23
N LEU A 321 -2.11 -19.34 5.09
CA LEU A 321 -2.82 -19.35 3.78
C LEU A 321 -2.19 -18.34 2.80
N LEU A 322 -1.32 -17.52 3.36
CA LEU A 322 -0.44 -16.54 2.81
C LEU A 322 1.02 -17.04 2.62
N ARG A 323 1.27 -18.36 2.70
CA ARG A 323 1.80 -19.24 1.62
C ARG A 323 2.15 -20.65 2.11
N ARG A 324 1.66 -21.68 1.39
CA ARG A 324 2.36 -22.96 1.12
C ARG A 324 3.43 -22.69 0.05
N LYS A 325 4.63 -23.24 0.01
CA LYS A 325 5.37 -24.33 0.68
C LYS A 325 6.82 -23.88 0.82
#